data_AF-A0A222STM9-F1
#
_entry.id   AF-A0A222STM9-F1
#
_cell.length_a   1.000
_cell.length_b   1.000
_cell.length_c   1.000
_cell.angle_alpha   90.00
_cell.angle_beta   90.00
_cell.angle_gamma   90.00
#
_symmetry.space_group_name_H-M   'P 1'
#
loop_
_entity.id
_entity.type
_entity.pdbx_description
1 polymer ?
#
loop_
_entity_poly.entity_id
_entity_poly.type
_entity_poly.pdbx_seq_one_letter_code
_entity_poly.pdbx_strand_id
1 'polypeptide(L)'
;MAGHNHGHTPAAWTGVTIAFIGFCVAGAFTVAANPLGFWVGMVIIVLGGVVGAAMRAAGLGLPKEQQSLPQPQPTAQAQAQTQQ
;
A
#
# COMPACT_ATOMS: atom_id res chain seq x y z
N MET A 1 -21.16 1.89 -8.45
CA MET A 1 -20.55 0.80 -7.66
C MET A 1 -19.08 1.13 -7.45
N ALA A 2 -18.73 1.76 -6.32
CA ALA A 2 -17.35 1.86 -5.85
C ALA A 2 -17.42 1.66 -4.34
N GLY A 3 -16.95 0.50 -3.88
CA GLY A 3 -17.04 0.10 -2.48
C GLY A 3 -16.36 1.12 -1.58
N HIS A 4 -17.16 1.75 -0.73
CA HIS A 4 -16.72 2.34 0.53
C HIS A 4 -15.79 1.34 1.25
N ASN A 5 -14.68 1.80 1.85
CA ASN A 5 -13.70 1.05 2.67
C ASN A 5 -12.46 0.43 1.97
N HIS A 6 -11.59 1.24 1.32
CA HIS A 6 -10.33 0.74 0.72
C HIS A 6 -9.04 1.52 1.12
N GLY A 7 -9.02 2.15 2.30
CA GLY A 7 -7.79 2.78 2.82
C GLY A 7 -8.03 4.12 3.50
N HIS A 8 -8.73 4.12 4.63
CA HIS A 8 -8.94 5.34 5.43
C HIS A 8 -7.77 5.71 6.34
N THR A 9 -6.63 5.02 6.22
CA THR A 9 -5.40 5.43 6.89
C THR A 9 -4.58 6.28 5.91
N PRO A 10 -4.38 7.58 6.16
CA PRO A 10 -3.56 8.45 5.31
C PRO A 10 -2.16 7.90 5.03
N ALA A 11 -1.66 7.02 5.91
CA ALA A 11 -0.42 6.27 5.76
C ALA A 11 -0.29 5.45 4.47
N ALA A 12 -1.40 4.95 3.92
CA ALA A 12 -1.36 4.15 2.71
C ALA A 12 -1.13 5.02 1.46
N TRP A 13 -1.70 6.22 1.42
CA TRP A 13 -1.56 7.08 0.24
C TRP A 13 -0.30 7.94 0.28
N THR A 14 0.16 8.37 1.45
CA THR A 14 1.20 9.41 1.57
C THR A 14 2.50 9.01 0.88
N GLY A 15 2.96 7.77 1.11
CA GLY A 15 4.15 7.24 0.44
C GLY A 15 4.02 7.22 -1.08
N VAL A 16 2.86 6.79 -1.62
CA VAL A 16 2.66 6.71 -3.07
C VAL A 16 2.53 8.08 -3.71
N THR A 17 1.87 9.04 -3.06
CA THR A 17 1.76 10.42 -3.57
C THR A 17 3.14 11.08 -3.65
N ILE A 18 3.98 10.93 -2.62
CA ILE A 18 5.33 11.50 -2.60
C ILE A 18 6.20 10.84 -3.68
N ALA A 19 6.15 9.51 -3.79
CA ALA A 19 6.88 8.78 -4.82
C ALA A 19 6.43 9.18 -6.25
N PHE A 20 5.12 9.39 -6.45
CA PHE A 20 4.56 9.83 -7.73
C PHE A 20 5.06 11.22 -8.12
N ILE A 21 5.07 12.17 -7.17
CA ILE A 21 5.63 13.51 -7.40
C ILE A 21 7.11 13.42 -7.77
N GLY A 22 7.90 12.64 -7.01
CA GLY A 22 9.32 12.45 -7.29
C GLY A 22 9.58 11.83 -8.66
N PHE A 23 8.75 10.87 -9.08
CA PHE A 23 8.80 10.27 -10.41
C PHE A 23 8.48 11.28 -11.52
N CYS A 24 7.45 12.12 -11.35
CA CYS A 24 7.13 13.18 -12.32
C CYS A 24 8.27 14.20 -12.45
N VAL A 25 8.88 14.60 -11.34
CA VAL A 25 10.03 15.52 -11.32
C VAL A 25 11.24 14.89 -12.01
N ALA A 26 11.58 13.64 -11.67
CA ALA A 26 12.68 12.92 -12.30
C ALA A 26 12.45 12.77 -13.82
N GLY A 27 11.24 12.43 -14.25
CA GLY A 27 10.85 12.32 -15.65
C GLY A 27 10.99 13.65 -16.41
N ALA A 28 10.48 14.75 -15.86
CA ALA A 28 10.57 16.07 -16.47
C ALA A 28 12.03 16.52 -16.68
N PHE A 29 12.90 16.31 -15.68
CA PHE A 29 14.31 16.71 -15.79
C PHE A 29 15.17 15.75 -16.62
N THR A 30 14.75 14.49 -16.75
CA THR A 30 15.36 13.55 -17.69
C THR A 30 15.13 14.02 -19.13
N VAL A 31 13.92 14.49 -19.45
CA VAL A 31 13.60 15.07 -20.77
C VAL A 31 14.33 16.39 -21.00
N ALA A 32 14.51 17.21 -19.96
CA ALA A 32 15.28 18.44 -20.03
C ALA A 32 16.81 18.25 -20.08
N ALA A 33 17.30 17.00 -20.19
CA ALA A 33 18.72 16.64 -20.17
C ALA A 33 19.51 17.25 -18.99
N ASN A 34 18.84 17.49 -17.86
CA ASN A 34 19.43 18.12 -16.69
C ASN A 34 19.66 17.06 -15.59
N PRO A 35 20.89 16.54 -15.46
CA PRO A 35 21.19 15.47 -14.51
C PRO A 35 21.00 15.91 -13.06
N LEU A 36 21.19 17.19 -12.73
CA LEU A 36 20.95 17.73 -11.39
C LEU A 36 19.47 17.62 -11.00
N GLY A 37 18.56 17.97 -11.90
CA GLY A 37 17.12 17.87 -11.64
C GLY A 37 16.62 16.43 -11.52
N PHE A 38 17.24 15.48 -12.23
CA PHE A 38 16.98 14.04 -12.06
C PHE A 38 17.33 13.56 -10.64
N TRP A 39 18.50 13.95 -10.12
CA TRP A 39 18.91 13.59 -8.77
C TRP A 39 17.99 14.19 -7.69
N VAL A 40 17.49 15.41 -7.90
CA VAL A 40 16.45 15.99 -7.02
C VAL A 40 15.19 15.11 -7.00
N GLY A 41 14.72 14.66 -8.17
CA GLY A 41 13.59 13.72 -8.26
C GLY A 41 13.85 12.41 -7.51
N MET A 42 15.06 11.84 -7.65
CA MET A 42 15.46 10.63 -6.91
C MET A 42 15.47 10.84 -5.39
N VAL A 43 15.94 11.99 -4.90
CA VAL A 43 15.90 12.30 -3.46
C VAL A 43 14.45 12.35 -2.95
N ILE A 44 13.52 12.90 -3.73
CA ILE A 44 12.09 12.96 -3.38
C ILE A 44 11.49 11.54 -3.29
N ILE A 45 11.84 10.65 -4.22
CA ILE A 45 11.37 9.25 -4.21
C ILE A 45 11.87 8.54 -2.94
N VAL A 46 13.16 8.70 -2.61
CA VAL A 46 13.75 8.12 -1.40
C VAL A 46 13.05 8.63 -0.14
N LEU A 47 12.77 9.94 -0.07
CA LEU A 47 12.00 10.53 1.02
C LEU A 47 10.58 9.93 1.13
N GLY A 48 9.90 9.69 0.01
CA GLY A 48 8.60 9.00 0.00
C GLY A 48 8.65 7.60 0.62
N GLY A 49 9.72 6.85 0.33
CA GLY A 49 10.00 5.56 0.96
C GLY A 49 10.26 5.66 2.47
N VAL A 50 11.05 6.65 2.89
CA VAL A 50 11.33 6.92 4.31
C VAL A 50 10.06 7.29 5.06
N VAL A 51 9.21 8.15 4.49
CA VAL A 51 7.92 8.54 5.08
C VAL A 51 6.98 7.34 5.18
N GLY A 52 6.86 6.53 4.11
CA GLY A 52 6.06 5.30 4.14
C GLY A 52 6.56 4.30 5.21
N ALA A 53 7.87 4.14 5.35
CA ALA A 53 8.48 3.30 6.37
C ALA A 53 8.23 3.86 7.78
N ALA A 54 8.36 5.17 7.98
CA ALA A 54 8.08 5.84 9.25
C ALA A 54 6.61 5.69 9.66
N MET A 55 5.67 5.82 8.72
CA MET A 55 4.24 5.65 9.01
C MET A 55 3.88 4.19 9.32
N ARG A 56 4.56 3.24 8.69
CA ARG A 56 4.44 1.81 9.03
C ARG A 56 5.03 1.51 10.41
N ALA A 57 6.15 2.13 10.77
CA ALA A 57 6.77 2.03 12.09
C ALA A 57 5.92 2.71 13.19
N ALA A 58 5.21 3.79 12.85
CA ALA A 58 4.28 4.48 13.73
C ALA A 58 2.95 3.72 13.96
N GLY A 59 2.82 2.47 13.48
CA GLY A 59 1.65 1.62 13.73
C GLY A 59 0.43 1.92 12.86
N LEU A 60 0.55 2.84 11.90
CA LEU A 60 -0.52 3.17 10.94
C LEU A 60 -0.58 2.19 9.75
N GLY A 61 0.28 1.16 9.76
CA GLY A 61 0.54 0.28 8.62
C GLY A 61 -0.31 -0.99 8.51
N LEU A 62 -1.30 -1.24 9.37
CA LEU A 62 -2.13 -2.45 9.25
C LEU A 62 -3.50 -2.35 9.95
N PRO A 63 -4.61 -2.64 9.25
CA PRO A 63 -5.80 -3.21 9.88
C PRO A 63 -5.55 -4.69 10.20
N LYS A 64 -5.60 -5.03 11.49
CA LYS A 64 -5.44 -6.38 12.07
C LYS A 64 -6.65 -7.28 11.81
N GLU A 65 -7.22 -7.28 10.59
CA GLU A 65 -8.51 -7.95 10.32
C GLU A 65 -8.44 -9.18 9.42
N GLN A 66 -7.36 -9.39 8.65
CA GLN A 66 -7.21 -10.65 7.90
C GLN A 66 -6.91 -11.86 8.81
N GLN A 67 -6.73 -11.64 10.12
CA GLN A 67 -6.50 -12.70 11.10
C GLN A 67 -7.78 -13.17 11.84
N SER A 68 -8.97 -12.71 11.45
CA SER A 68 -10.21 -13.05 12.18
C SER A 68 -11.39 -13.40 11.29
N LEU A 69 -11.16 -14.26 10.29
CA LEU A 69 -12.22 -15.17 9.85
C LEU A 69 -11.85 -16.57 10.34
N PRO A 70 -12.49 -17.08 11.42
CA PRO A 70 -12.68 -18.51 11.55
C PRO A 70 -13.38 -18.97 10.27
N GLN A 71 -12.62 -19.58 9.37
CA GLN A 71 -13.18 -20.24 8.21
C GLN A 71 -14.16 -21.29 8.76
N PRO A 72 -15.48 -21.17 8.52
CA PRO A 72 -16.43 -22.15 9.03
C PRO A 72 -16.03 -23.49 8.44
N GLN A 73 -15.51 -24.38 9.29
CA GLN A 73 -15.10 -25.73 8.90
C GLN A 73 -16.34 -26.45 8.35
N PRO A 74 -16.41 -26.80 7.05
CA PRO A 74 -17.46 -27.68 6.55
C PRO A 74 -17.01 -29.13 6.79
N THR A 75 -16.78 -29.53 8.05
CA THR A 75 -16.45 -30.92 8.41
C THR A 75 -17.58 -31.64 9.15
N ALA A 76 -18.70 -30.98 9.44
CA ALA A 76 -19.85 -31.64 10.07
C ALA A 76 -20.96 -32.06 9.08
N GLN A 77 -21.02 -31.49 7.87
CA GLN A 77 -22.14 -31.71 6.95
C GLN A 77 -21.92 -32.88 5.97
N ALA A 78 -20.67 -33.24 5.66
CA ALA A 78 -20.38 -34.38 4.77
C ALA A 78 -20.63 -35.75 5.42
N GLN A 79 -20.61 -35.83 6.76
CA GLN A 79 -20.76 -37.09 7.49
C GLN A 79 -22.23 -37.46 7.80
N ALA A 80 -23.16 -36.50 7.70
CA ALA A 80 -24.60 -36.76 7.86
C ALA A 80 -25.26 -37.26 6.56
N GLN A 81 -24.62 -37.06 5.40
CA GLN A 81 -25.18 -37.38 4.09
C GLN A 81 -24.82 -38.79 3.59
N THR A 82 -23.93 -39.50 4.30
CA THR A 82 -23.58 -40.91 4.04
C THR A 82 -24.32 -41.91 4.96
N GLN A 83 -25.26 -41.42 5.78
CA GLN A 83 -26.10 -42.19 6.71
C GLN A 83 -27.60 -42.16 6.35
N GLN A 84 -27.94 -41.82 5.09
CA GLN A 84 -29.30 -41.93 4.52
C GLN A 84 -29.25 -42.75 3.23
#